data_AF-A0A938ELN2-F1
#
_entry.id   AF-A0A938ELN2-F1
#
_cell.length_a   1.000
_cell.length_b   1.000
_cell.length_c   1.000
_cell.angle_alpha   90.00
_cell.angle_beta   90.00
_cell.angle_gamma   90.00
#
_symmetry.space_group_name_H-M   'P 1'
#
loop_
_entity.id
_entity.type
_entity.pdbx_description
1 polymer ?
#
loop_
_entity_poly.entity_id
_entity_poly.type
_entity_poly.pdbx_seq_one_letter_code
_entity_poly.pdbx_strand_id
1 'polypeptide(L)'
;MTTTPGTWTIEPGRPITLQTHDFPTSLEVSAPVTGGGLHVAKSSVRLRIEMSLEKLKASNFLMQGAARALVKRFDGDLLVFEAEGSAASHPWSVSGNARAGQVDVPMSVEATPQPGDDPSRLLLGGSVTMNDISIPIPGLSGISSITFSLDGTVGLRAG
;
A
#
# COMPACT_ATOMS: atom_id res chain seq x y z
N MET A 1 14.40 12.80 15.90
CA MET A 1 13.34 13.77 15.57
C MET A 1 12.03 13.16 16.01
N THR A 2 11.38 13.76 17.00
CA THR A 2 10.08 13.33 17.53
C THR A 2 9.00 14.11 16.81
N THR A 3 8.08 13.42 16.14
CA THR A 3 6.97 14.03 15.41
C THR A 3 6.02 14.74 16.36
N THR A 4 5.50 15.90 15.95
CA THR A 4 4.42 16.58 16.67
C THR A 4 3.13 15.74 16.55
N PRO A 5 2.38 15.51 17.65
CA PRO A 5 1.08 14.87 17.58
C PRO A 5 0.11 15.66 16.69
N GLY A 6 -0.73 14.96 15.93
CA GLY A 6 -1.65 15.60 15.00
C GLY A 6 -2.45 14.62 14.18
N THR A 7 -3.33 15.16 13.34
CA THR A 7 -4.12 14.40 12.38
C THR A 7 -4.00 15.04 11.01
N TRP A 8 -3.78 14.21 9.99
CA TRP A 8 -3.68 14.63 8.60
C TRP A 8 -4.58 13.77 7.74
N THR A 9 -5.18 14.38 6.73
CA THR A 9 -5.84 13.68 5.63
C THR A 9 -4.82 13.41 4.54
N ILE A 10 -4.88 12.22 3.93
CA ILE A 10 -4.04 11.88 2.78
C ILE A 10 -4.66 12.44 1.50
N GLU A 11 -3.87 13.19 0.73
CA GLU A 11 -4.34 13.78 -0.52
C GLU A 11 -4.44 12.73 -1.65
N PRO A 12 -5.52 12.74 -2.44
CA PRO A 12 -5.70 11.79 -3.53
C PRO A 12 -4.78 12.09 -4.72
N GLY A 13 -4.56 11.06 -5.54
CA GLY A 13 -4.04 11.18 -6.91
C GLY A 13 -2.65 10.61 -7.12
N ARG A 14 -1.74 10.70 -6.13
CA ARG A 14 -0.41 10.10 -6.24
C ARG A 14 -0.53 8.56 -6.19
N PRO A 15 0.03 7.82 -7.15
CA PRO A 15 0.02 6.37 -7.10
C PRO A 15 1.02 5.84 -6.08
N ILE A 16 0.67 4.70 -5.50
CA ILE A 16 1.62 3.81 -4.82
C ILE A 16 1.94 2.68 -5.78
N THR A 17 3.22 2.30 -5.83
CA THR A 17 3.73 1.26 -6.71
C THR A 17 4.16 0.05 -5.89
N LEU A 18 3.78 -1.12 -6.39
CA LEU A 18 4.21 -2.43 -5.93
C LEU A 18 5.04 -3.08 -7.03
N GLN A 19 6.23 -3.55 -6.69
CA GLN A 19 7.12 -4.21 -7.64
C GLN A 19 7.57 -5.56 -7.08
N THR A 20 7.43 -6.63 -7.85
CA THR A 20 7.87 -7.97 -7.41
C THR A 20 9.38 -8.03 -7.21
N HIS A 21 9.78 -8.66 -6.13
CA HIS A 21 11.16 -9.06 -5.88
C HIS A 21 11.34 -10.55 -6.24
N ASP A 22 12.53 -10.93 -6.71
CA ASP A 22 12.92 -12.34 -6.97
C ASP A 22 11.95 -13.18 -7.82
N PHE A 23 11.19 -12.53 -8.71
CA PHE A 23 10.28 -13.20 -9.63
C PHE A 23 10.88 -13.22 -11.05
N PRO A 24 10.76 -14.31 -11.83
CA PRO A 24 11.38 -14.43 -13.16
C PRO A 24 10.97 -13.34 -14.16
N THR A 25 9.89 -12.62 -13.88
CA THR A 25 9.40 -11.51 -14.69
C THR A 25 9.12 -10.31 -13.79
N SER A 26 9.79 -9.17 -14.00
CA SER A 26 9.51 -7.97 -13.21
C SER A 26 8.06 -7.53 -13.42
N LEU A 27 7.23 -7.70 -12.40
CA LEU A 27 5.86 -7.22 -12.34
C LEU A 27 5.86 -5.92 -11.54
N GLU A 28 5.38 -4.86 -12.18
CA GLU A 28 5.15 -3.58 -11.53
C GLU A 28 3.66 -3.29 -11.63
N VAL A 29 3.06 -2.89 -10.52
CA VAL A 29 1.64 -2.56 -10.40
C VAL A 29 1.52 -1.27 -9.63
N SER A 30 0.73 -0.32 -10.11
CA SER A 30 0.46 0.94 -9.43
C SER A 30 -1.03 1.20 -9.34
N ALA A 31 -1.46 1.78 -8.22
CA ALA A 31 -2.84 2.21 -8.01
C ALA A 31 -2.87 3.63 -7.42
N PRO A 32 -3.73 4.53 -7.90
CA PRO A 32 -3.84 5.87 -7.35
C PRO A 32 -4.45 5.83 -5.95
N VAL A 33 -3.87 6.60 -5.03
CA VAL A 33 -4.46 6.86 -3.72
C VAL A 33 -5.73 7.69 -3.90
N THR A 34 -6.81 7.28 -3.23
CA THR A 34 -8.10 7.98 -3.23
C THR A 34 -8.35 8.75 -1.94
N GLY A 35 -7.62 8.44 -0.88
CA GLY A 35 -7.74 9.12 0.40
C GLY A 35 -7.10 8.32 1.53
N GLY A 36 -7.51 8.63 2.75
CA GLY A 36 -6.99 8.03 3.96
C GLY A 36 -6.68 9.07 5.03
N GLY A 37 -6.03 8.62 6.09
CA GLY A 37 -5.69 9.46 7.24
C GLY A 37 -4.43 8.99 7.93
N LEU A 38 -3.72 9.95 8.49
CA LEU A 38 -2.60 9.74 9.39
C LEU A 38 -2.97 10.37 10.73
N HIS A 39 -2.90 9.58 11.80
CA HIS A 39 -3.05 10.07 13.16
C HIS A 39 -1.80 9.73 13.97
N VAL A 40 -1.14 10.75 14.50
CA VAL A 40 0.06 10.60 15.32
C VAL A 40 -0.27 11.08 16.72
N ALA A 41 -0.17 10.17 17.68
CA ALA A 41 -0.23 10.47 19.10
C ALA A 41 1.19 10.39 19.71
N LYS A 42 1.31 10.68 21.00
CA LYS A 42 2.60 10.73 21.71
C LYS A 42 3.46 9.47 21.55
N SER A 43 2.83 8.29 21.45
CA SER A 43 3.54 7.00 21.39
C SER A 43 3.06 6.09 20.27
N SER A 44 2.03 6.46 19.51
CA SER A 44 1.41 5.61 18.51
C SER A 44 1.13 6.36 17.22
N VAL A 45 1.23 5.64 16.11
CA VAL A 45 0.84 6.10 14.78
C VAL A 45 -0.26 5.19 14.28
N ARG A 46 -1.30 5.78 13.71
CA ARG A 46 -2.34 5.07 12.95
C ARG A 46 -2.33 5.59 11.53
N LEU A 47 -2.26 4.66 10.59
CA LEU A 47 -2.23 4.94 9.17
C LEU A 47 -3.38 4.21 8.49
N ARG A 48 -4.19 4.97 7.75
CA ARG A 48 -5.20 4.46 6.84
C ARG A 48 -4.90 4.96 5.44
N ILE A 49 -4.76 4.08 4.47
CA ILE A 49 -4.57 4.42 3.05
C ILE A 49 -5.68 3.76 2.24
N GLU A 50 -6.29 4.53 1.35
CA GLU A 50 -7.29 4.06 0.41
C GLU A 50 -6.74 4.18 -1.01
N MET A 51 -6.84 3.11 -1.81
CA MET A 51 -6.37 3.08 -3.19
C MET A 51 -7.42 2.48 -4.13
N SER A 52 -7.49 3.04 -5.32
CA SER A 52 -8.45 2.61 -6.34
C SER A 52 -7.86 1.49 -7.20
N LEU A 53 -8.26 0.24 -6.92
CA LEU A 53 -7.89 -0.91 -7.76
C LEU A 53 -8.65 -0.90 -9.10
N GLU A 54 -9.80 -0.23 -9.17
CA GLU A 54 -10.48 0.08 -10.43
C GLU A 54 -9.62 0.97 -11.37
N LYS A 55 -8.58 1.65 -10.88
CA LYS A 55 -7.66 2.47 -11.69
C LYS A 55 -6.24 1.90 -11.70
N LEU A 56 -6.07 0.65 -11.25
CA LEU A 56 -4.81 -0.07 -11.26
C LEU A 56 -4.22 -0.16 -12.67
N LYS A 57 -2.90 0.03 -12.74
CA LYS A 57 -2.05 -0.13 -13.92
C LYS A 57 -0.96 -1.16 -13.62
N ALA A 58 -0.74 -2.08 -14.55
CA ALA A 58 0.34 -3.05 -14.50
C ALA A 58 1.36 -2.79 -15.62
N SER A 59 2.57 -3.31 -15.46
CA SER A 59 3.71 -3.11 -16.39
C SER A 59 3.45 -3.59 -17.82
N ASN A 60 2.54 -4.56 -18.01
CA ASN A 60 2.18 -5.06 -19.34
C ASN A 60 0.70 -5.48 -19.43
N PHE A 61 0.22 -5.64 -20.67
CA PHE A 61 -1.18 -5.93 -20.98
C PHE A 61 -1.67 -7.28 -20.42
N LEU A 62 -0.83 -8.32 -20.42
CA LEU A 62 -1.22 -9.64 -19.88
C LEU A 62 -1.45 -9.55 -18.38
N MET A 63 -0.55 -8.88 -17.66
CA MET A 63 -0.68 -8.65 -16.22
C MET A 63 -1.83 -7.71 -15.90
N GLN A 64 -2.07 -6.70 -16.74
CA GLN A 64 -3.23 -5.83 -16.62
C GLN A 64 -4.52 -6.67 -16.68
N GLY A 65 -4.65 -7.57 -17.66
CA GLY A 65 -5.79 -8.47 -17.77
C GLY A 65 -5.97 -9.36 -16.53
N ALA A 66 -4.89 -9.97 -16.06
CA ALA A 66 -4.92 -10.85 -14.88
C ALA A 66 -5.29 -10.10 -13.59
N ALA A 67 -4.66 -8.93 -13.34
CA ALA A 67 -4.96 -8.09 -12.19
C ALA A 67 -6.43 -7.64 -12.21
N ARG A 68 -6.96 -7.25 -13.38
CA ARG A 68 -8.36 -6.86 -13.52
C ARG A 68 -9.33 -8.00 -13.30
N ALA A 69 -8.99 -9.20 -13.75
CA ALA A 69 -9.80 -10.38 -13.49
C ALA A 69 -9.86 -10.70 -11.98
N LEU A 70 -8.73 -10.58 -11.27
CA LEU A 70 -8.67 -10.79 -9.83
C LEU A 70 -9.48 -9.74 -9.05
N VAL A 71 -9.32 -8.45 -9.35
CA VAL A 71 -10.08 -7.37 -8.72
C VAL A 71 -11.58 -7.59 -8.87
N LYS A 72 -12.05 -7.91 -10.08
CA LYS A 72 -13.48 -8.20 -10.33
C LYS A 72 -13.96 -9.48 -9.63
N ARG A 73 -13.14 -10.53 -9.62
CA ARG A 73 -13.49 -11.81 -9.01
C ARG A 73 -13.77 -11.68 -7.52
N PHE A 74 -13.01 -10.82 -6.84
CA PHE A 74 -13.11 -10.64 -5.39
C PHE A 74 -13.88 -9.37 -4.98
N ASP A 75 -14.52 -8.67 -5.92
CA ASP A 75 -15.24 -7.41 -5.68
C ASP A 75 -14.36 -6.34 -4.99
N GLY A 76 -13.10 -6.23 -5.45
CA GLY A 76 -12.03 -5.51 -4.77
C GLY A 76 -11.74 -4.12 -5.35
N ASP A 77 -12.70 -3.37 -5.88
CA ASP A 77 -12.42 -2.11 -6.59
C ASP A 77 -11.72 -1.04 -5.75
N LEU A 78 -11.84 -1.13 -4.42
CA LEU A 78 -11.14 -0.29 -3.43
C LEU A 78 -10.27 -1.17 -2.54
N LEU A 79 -8.98 -0.82 -2.43
CA LEU A 79 -8.10 -1.35 -1.39
C LEU A 79 -8.04 -0.38 -0.22
N VAL A 80 -8.19 -0.90 0.98
CA VAL A 80 -8.06 -0.17 2.24
C VAL A 80 -6.98 -0.84 3.08
N PHE A 81 -5.90 -0.10 3.37
CA PHE A 81 -4.89 -0.51 4.32
C PHE A 81 -5.09 0.23 5.63
N GLU A 82 -5.23 -0.50 6.73
CA GLU A 82 -5.32 0.06 8.09
C GLU A 82 -4.23 -0.58 8.94
N ALA A 83 -3.40 0.26 9.56
CA ALA A 83 -2.27 -0.19 10.36
C ALA A 83 -1.99 0.73 11.55
N GLU A 84 -1.39 0.14 12.58
CA GLU A 84 -0.91 0.85 13.76
C GLU A 84 0.57 0.54 14.00
N GLY A 85 1.28 1.47 14.63
CA GLY A 85 2.69 1.33 14.94
C GLY A 85 3.15 2.29 16.02
N SER A 86 4.44 2.21 16.37
CA SER A 86 5.06 3.07 17.38
C SER A 86 5.49 4.41 16.77
N ALA A 87 5.22 5.51 17.47
CA ALA A 87 5.70 6.86 17.12
C ALA A 87 7.12 7.15 17.64
N ALA A 88 7.86 6.15 18.14
CA ALA A 88 9.13 6.33 18.84
C ALA A 88 10.25 6.90 17.96
N SER A 89 10.32 6.49 16.69
CA SER A 89 11.35 6.92 15.74
C SER A 89 10.87 6.75 14.30
N HIS A 90 11.43 7.56 13.41
CA HIS A 90 11.24 7.42 11.96
C HIS A 90 12.30 6.49 11.35
N PRO A 91 11.98 5.74 10.26
CA PRO A 91 10.63 5.53 9.74
C PRO A 91 9.73 4.86 10.79
N TRP A 92 8.44 5.20 10.80
CA TRP A 92 7.47 4.47 11.60
C TRP A 92 7.22 3.13 10.93
N SER A 93 7.44 2.03 11.66
CA SER A 93 6.97 0.72 11.24
C SER A 93 5.52 0.56 11.69
N VAL A 94 4.61 0.50 10.73
CA VAL A 94 3.17 0.26 10.96
C VAL A 94 2.77 -1.08 10.35
N SER A 95 2.01 -1.86 11.09
CA SER A 95 1.53 -3.17 10.65
C SER A 95 0.03 -3.27 10.82
N GLY A 96 -0.60 -3.97 9.89
CA GLY A 96 -2.03 -4.17 9.88
C GLY A 96 -2.47 -4.94 8.64
N ASN A 97 -3.67 -4.66 8.16
CA ASN A 97 -4.28 -5.45 7.10
C ASN A 97 -4.64 -4.58 5.89
N ALA A 98 -4.32 -5.07 4.71
CA ALA A 98 -4.80 -4.56 3.43
C ALA A 98 -6.02 -5.38 2.99
N ARG A 99 -7.18 -4.72 2.89
CA ARG A 99 -8.45 -5.34 2.54
C ARG A 99 -8.95 -4.82 1.19
N ALA A 100 -9.36 -5.71 0.31
CA ALA A 100 -9.97 -5.39 -0.98
C ALA A 100 -11.07 -6.42 -1.29
N GLY A 101 -12.33 -6.01 -1.17
CA GLY A 101 -13.47 -6.90 -1.33
C GLY A 101 -13.38 -8.09 -0.36
N GLN A 102 -13.30 -9.31 -0.90
CA GLN A 102 -13.17 -10.55 -0.12
C GLN A 102 -11.73 -10.90 0.30
N VAL A 103 -10.73 -10.13 -0.13
CA VAL A 103 -9.32 -10.38 0.16
C VAL A 103 -8.89 -9.58 1.40
N ASP A 104 -8.19 -10.24 2.32
CA ASP A 104 -7.60 -9.63 3.52
C ASP A 104 -6.17 -10.17 3.70
N VAL A 105 -5.17 -9.28 3.62
CA VAL A 105 -3.75 -9.64 3.63
C VAL A 105 -3.00 -8.84 4.70
N PRO A 106 -2.28 -9.50 5.63
CA PRO A 106 -1.42 -8.79 6.58
C PRO A 106 -0.26 -8.11 5.84
N MET A 107 0.04 -6.88 6.24
CA MET A 107 1.02 -6.03 5.59
C MET A 107 1.73 -5.13 6.61
N SER A 108 3.02 -4.89 6.37
CA SER A 108 3.84 -3.95 7.14
C SER A 108 4.41 -2.89 6.21
N VAL A 109 4.33 -1.63 6.64
CA VAL A 109 4.77 -0.45 5.88
C VAL A 109 5.68 0.39 6.74
N GLU A 110 6.74 0.91 6.13
CA GLU A 110 7.58 1.95 6.69
C GLU A 110 7.05 3.31 6.22
N ALA A 111 6.75 4.20 7.16
CA ALA A 111 6.19 5.51 6.88
C ALA A 111 7.13 6.61 7.43
N THR A 112 7.64 7.46 6.54
CA THR A 112 8.53 8.58 6.92
C THR A 112 7.86 9.93 6.62
N PRO A 113 7.50 10.72 7.65
CA PRO A 113 6.93 12.05 7.44
C PRO A 113 7.97 13.04 6.90
N GLN A 114 7.52 13.95 6.03
CA GLN A 114 8.34 15.02 5.46
C GLN A 114 7.59 16.37 5.39
N PRO A 115 8.16 17.45 5.96
CA PRO A 115 9.23 17.44 6.97
C PRO A 115 8.81 16.65 8.23
N GLY A 116 9.77 16.27 9.07
CA GLY A 116 9.49 15.45 10.26
C GLY A 116 8.58 16.14 11.30
N ASP A 117 8.60 17.47 11.34
CA ASP A 117 7.69 18.31 12.10
C ASP A 117 6.72 18.99 11.13
N ASP A 118 5.42 18.99 11.44
CA ASP A 118 4.34 19.48 10.56
C ASP A 118 4.41 18.90 9.13
N PRO A 119 4.18 17.58 8.97
CA PRO A 119 4.39 16.90 7.71
C PRO A 119 3.35 17.33 6.65
N SER A 120 3.88 17.64 5.46
CA SER A 120 3.08 17.90 4.25
C SER A 120 3.10 16.73 3.28
N ARG A 121 3.96 15.72 3.53
CA ARG A 121 4.08 14.50 2.74
C ARG A 121 4.44 13.32 3.63
N LEU A 122 4.14 12.12 3.14
CA LEU A 122 4.54 10.86 3.75
C LEU A 122 5.21 9.99 2.68
N LEU A 123 6.46 9.62 2.91
CA LEU A 123 7.11 8.57 2.13
C LEU A 123 6.68 7.22 2.68
N LEU A 124 6.28 6.34 1.79
CA LEU A 124 5.84 4.99 2.09
C LEU A 124 6.80 4.01 1.43
N GLY A 125 7.35 3.11 2.22
CA GLY A 125 8.18 2.02 1.78
C GLY A 125 7.75 0.72 2.45
N GLY A 126 8.29 -0.41 1.99
CA GLY A 126 8.14 -1.68 2.69
C GLY A 126 8.12 -2.86 1.76
N SER A 127 7.73 -4.01 2.30
CA SER A 127 7.49 -5.21 1.50
C SER A 127 6.22 -5.91 1.96
N VAL A 128 5.52 -6.50 1.01
CA VAL A 128 4.33 -7.33 1.25
C VAL A 128 4.54 -8.66 0.57
N THR A 129 4.40 -9.74 1.34
CA THR A 129 4.39 -11.10 0.81
C THR A 129 2.95 -11.56 0.76
N MET A 130 2.48 -11.87 -0.45
CA MET A 130 1.19 -12.47 -0.65
C MET A 130 1.36 -13.97 -0.87
N ASN A 131 0.70 -14.77 -0.05
CA ASN A 131 0.72 -16.22 -0.13
C ASN A 131 -0.56 -16.74 -0.81
N ASP A 132 -0.45 -17.91 -1.44
CA ASP A 132 -1.55 -18.68 -2.01
C ASP A 132 -2.39 -17.94 -3.08
N ILE A 133 -1.79 -17.00 -3.81
CA ILE A 133 -2.46 -16.34 -4.93
C ILE A 133 -2.42 -17.24 -6.16
N SER A 134 -3.56 -17.82 -6.52
CA SER A 134 -3.77 -18.38 -7.85
C SER A 134 -3.96 -17.23 -8.86
N ILE A 135 -2.87 -16.78 -9.48
CA ILE A 135 -2.96 -15.79 -10.56
C ILE A 135 -3.32 -16.55 -11.85
N PRO A 136 -4.45 -16.23 -12.52
CA PRO A 136 -4.90 -16.94 -13.71
C PRO A 136 -4.11 -16.49 -14.95
N ILE A 137 -2.79 -16.68 -14.95
CA ILE A 137 -1.94 -16.42 -16.10
C ILE A 137 -1.54 -17.76 -16.73
N PRO A 138 -1.85 -17.99 -18.01
CA PRO A 138 -1.41 -19.19 -18.73
C PRO A 138 0.12 -19.35 -18.65
N GLY A 139 0.59 -20.53 -18.22
CA GLY A 139 2.02 -20.85 -18.09
C GLY A 139 2.65 -20.50 -16.73
N LEU A 140 1.91 -19.87 -15.81
CA LEU A 140 2.34 -19.60 -14.44
C LEU A 140 1.57 -20.49 -13.44
N SER A 141 1.85 -21.78 -13.44
CA SER A 141 1.34 -22.72 -12.43
C SER A 141 2.35 -22.91 -11.29
N GLY A 142 1.89 -22.89 -10.04
CA GLY A 142 2.69 -23.30 -8.86
C GLY A 142 3.37 -22.18 -8.07
N ILE A 143 3.00 -20.92 -8.29
CA ILE A 143 3.47 -19.81 -7.45
C ILE A 143 2.70 -19.83 -6.13
N SER A 144 3.38 -20.21 -5.05
CA SER A 144 2.80 -20.26 -3.69
C SER A 144 2.95 -18.94 -2.93
N SER A 145 3.91 -18.10 -3.30
CA SER A 145 4.11 -16.79 -2.69
C SER A 145 4.76 -15.82 -3.67
N ILE A 146 4.41 -14.53 -3.54
CA ILE A 146 5.05 -13.44 -4.26
C ILE A 146 5.31 -12.31 -3.27
N THR A 147 6.55 -11.84 -3.22
CA THR A 147 6.92 -10.66 -2.44
C THR A 147 6.99 -9.45 -3.34
N PHE A 148 6.35 -8.37 -2.91
CA PHE A 148 6.39 -7.08 -3.58
C PHE A 148 7.09 -6.06 -2.67
N SER A 149 7.98 -5.28 -3.22
CA SER A 149 8.42 -4.02 -2.63
C SER A 149 7.36 -2.95 -2.86
N LEU A 150 7.04 -2.19 -1.82
CA LEU A 150 6.17 -1.02 -1.89
C LEU A 150 7.03 0.24 -1.93
N ASP A 151 6.68 1.17 -2.81
CA ASP A 151 7.20 2.53 -2.85
C ASP A 151 6.08 3.51 -3.18
N GLY A 152 6.03 4.63 -2.46
CA GLY A 152 5.07 5.69 -2.73
C GLY A 152 5.36 6.97 -1.97
N THR A 153 4.85 8.09 -2.49
CA THR A 153 4.83 9.36 -1.78
C THR A 153 3.43 9.95 -1.86
N VAL A 154 2.82 10.20 -0.70
CA VAL A 154 1.50 10.81 -0.60
C VAL A 154 1.57 12.21 -0.01
N GLY A 155 0.66 13.08 -0.44
CA GLY A 155 0.48 14.41 0.16
C GLY A 155 -0.29 14.29 1.47
N LEU A 156 0.00 15.18 2.41
CA LEU A 156 -0.72 15.31 3.68
C LEU A 156 -1.29 16.71 3.81
N ARG A 157 -2.50 16.79 4.32
CA ARG A 157 -3.17 18.03 4.70
C ARG A 157 -3.61 17.96 6.15
N ALA A 158 -3.27 18.97 6.95
CA ALA A 158 -3.73 19.05 8.33
C ALA A 158 -5.26 18.96 8.40
N GLY A 159 -5.74 18.11 9.31
CA GLY A 159 -7.17 17.92 9.60
C GLY A 159 -7.69 18.85 10.67
#